data_AF-A0A6V8D8Y8-F1
#
_entry.id   AF-A0A6V8D8Y8-F1
#
_cell.length_a   1.000
_cell.length_b   1.000
_cell.length_c   1.000
_cell.angle_alpha   90.00
_cell.angle_beta   90.00
_cell.angle_gamma   90.00
#
_symmetry.space_group_name_H-M   'P 1'
#
loop_
_entity.id
_entity.type
_entity.pdbx_description
1 polymer ?
#
loop_
_entity_poly.entity_id
_entity_poly.type
_entity_poly.pdbx_seq_one_letter_code
_entity_poly.pdbx_strand_id
1 'polypeptide(L)'
;HNMSPNCIPGVTADCINSQPKGLLLWRSLTQWFGGMGIIMLGMMILSRVIGGGMALARAELTGPSLSRLRPKLKSTAITLWTLYLVLTVAEIILLASTGSMSLFDAINHSLTTLPSGGFSTHDASIGYFDSFLVEAIVIVFMFLAGVNFALLWFIKEGEIKKAFNDEEFRYYTIYVGVAIMAIAGALIASGTSVGKSLRESTFTVISMGTSTGFAVTDYTGPTWPLVTHLVIFVLMIVGASAGSTAGGLKLLRITLAFKIAMRELVRIAQPRKIDQIRMNGEVVEPNQMGLIVGMLFVWVGLFGLSSIILAIFMPGETFESVTTVVASSLGNTGPALGNYGPSNTWAGMNSGALLITSVLMWFGRLELLTAVILIHPHTWRREEKVQSDRAAIALFRRIMDDEDKE
;
A
#
# COMPACT_ATOMS: atom_id res chain seq x y z
N HIS A 1 23.03 13.45 15.55
CA HIS A 1 22.25 12.49 14.76
C HIS A 1 22.64 12.68 13.30
N ASN A 2 23.05 11.61 12.60
CA ASN A 2 23.53 11.66 11.20
C ASN A 2 22.39 11.51 10.19
N MET A 3 21.16 11.87 10.56
CA MET A 3 20.00 11.76 9.68
C MET A 3 19.41 13.13 9.43
N SER A 4 19.28 13.46 8.15
CA SER A 4 18.89 14.77 7.61
C SER A 4 19.87 15.90 7.98
N PRO A 5 20.15 16.88 7.10
CA PRO A 5 20.87 18.09 7.52
C PRO A 5 20.13 18.69 8.70
N ASN A 6 20.78 18.78 9.87
CA ASN A 6 20.22 19.43 11.05
C ASN A 6 19.58 20.74 10.60
N CYS A 7 18.26 20.85 10.72
CA CYS A 7 17.59 22.03 10.24
C CYS A 7 18.12 23.24 11.00
N ILE A 8 18.72 24.15 10.26
CA ILE A 8 19.04 25.49 10.71
C ILE A 8 18.02 26.41 10.02
N PRO A 9 17.06 26.98 10.76
CA PRO A 9 16.05 27.88 10.20
C PRO A 9 16.70 28.98 9.35
N GLY A 10 16.29 29.08 8.08
CA GLY A 10 16.81 30.07 7.13
C GLY A 10 18.09 29.68 6.39
N VAL A 11 18.71 28.54 6.69
CA VAL A 11 19.93 28.04 6.00
C VAL A 11 19.66 26.71 5.31
N THR A 12 18.97 25.79 5.98
CA THR A 12 18.61 24.50 5.39
C THR A 12 17.38 24.65 4.49
N ALA A 13 17.52 24.33 3.20
CA ALA A 13 16.37 24.26 2.29
C ALA A 13 15.42 23.14 2.74
N ASP A 14 14.11 23.41 2.71
CA ASP A 14 13.04 22.48 3.09
C ASP A 14 13.12 21.94 4.52
N CYS A 15 13.33 22.84 5.48
CA CYS A 15 13.25 22.47 6.89
C CYS A 15 11.81 22.35 7.41
N ILE A 16 11.42 21.14 7.82
CA ILE A 16 10.11 20.83 8.38
C ILE A 16 9.99 21.34 9.82
N ASN A 17 11.02 21.15 10.65
CA ASN A 17 10.97 21.51 12.07
C ASN A 17 10.76 23.02 12.32
N SER A 18 11.13 23.86 11.35
CA SER A 18 10.95 25.33 11.41
C SER A 18 9.54 25.81 11.04
N GLN A 19 8.70 24.91 10.51
CA GLN A 19 7.38 25.30 10.00
C GLN A 19 6.39 25.58 11.14
N PRO A 20 5.39 26.46 10.92
CA PRO A 20 4.34 26.71 11.89
C PRO A 20 3.60 25.42 12.26
N LYS A 21 3.28 25.24 13.55
CA LYS A 21 2.55 24.07 14.06
C LYS A 21 1.23 23.80 13.31
N GLY A 22 0.55 24.85 12.84
CA GLY A 22 -0.67 24.70 12.03
C GLY A 22 -0.44 24.00 10.69
N LEU A 23 0.69 24.27 10.02
CA LEU A 23 1.06 23.62 8.77
C LEU A 23 1.46 22.16 9.00
N LEU A 24 2.22 21.88 10.06
CA LEU A 24 2.60 20.52 10.44
C LEU A 24 1.36 19.67 10.73
N LEU A 25 0.40 20.20 11.49
CA LEU A 25 -0.86 19.53 11.77
C LEU A 25 -1.69 19.30 10.50
N TRP A 26 -1.74 20.29 9.60
CA TRP A 26 -2.43 20.14 8.32
C TRP A 26 -1.85 18.98 7.49
N ARG A 27 -0.51 18.87 7.41
CA ARG A 27 0.18 17.77 6.73
C ARG A 27 -0.19 16.41 7.30
N SER A 28 -0.23 16.27 8.63
CA SER A 28 -0.64 15.01 9.26
C SER A 28 -2.12 14.69 9.04
N LEU A 29 -2.99 15.71 9.08
CA LEU A 29 -4.43 15.53 8.83
C LEU A 29 -4.73 15.09 7.40
N THR A 30 -4.05 15.63 6.39
CA THR A 30 -4.26 15.20 5.00
C THR A 30 -3.91 13.73 4.80
N GLN A 31 -2.85 13.23 5.45
CA GLN A 31 -2.55 11.79 5.45
C GLN A 31 -3.62 10.98 6.18
N TRP A 32 -4.05 11.43 7.36
CA TRP A 32 -5.06 10.72 8.15
C TRP A 32 -6.40 10.59 7.41
N PHE A 33 -6.86 11.68 6.77
CA PHE A 33 -8.06 11.67 5.93
C PHE A 33 -7.85 10.84 4.66
N GLY A 34 -6.67 10.90 4.04
CA GLY A 34 -6.34 10.10 2.85
C GLY A 34 -6.28 8.60 3.10
N GLY A 35 -5.80 8.17 4.28
CA GLY A 35 -5.68 6.78 4.70
C GLY A 35 -6.99 6.01 4.60
N MET A 36 -7.93 6.37 5.48
CA MET A 36 -9.26 5.74 5.53
C MET A 36 -10.21 6.29 4.44
N GLY A 37 -9.95 7.49 3.92
CA GLY A 37 -10.76 8.16 2.91
C GLY A 37 -10.85 7.37 1.62
N ILE A 38 -9.78 6.72 1.14
CA ILE A 38 -9.84 5.91 -0.07
C ILE A 38 -10.66 4.63 0.13
N ILE A 39 -10.47 3.95 1.26
CA ILE A 39 -11.24 2.75 1.60
C ILE A 39 -12.74 3.09 1.67
N MET A 40 -13.09 4.20 2.31
CA MET A 40 -14.48 4.66 2.44
C MET A 40 -15.06 5.21 1.14
N LEU A 41 -14.31 6.00 0.38
CA LEU A 41 -14.75 6.59 -0.89
C LEU A 41 -14.94 5.49 -1.93
N GLY A 42 -14.02 4.52 -2.01
CA GLY A 42 -14.16 3.31 -2.79
C GLY A 42 -15.46 2.59 -2.44
N MET A 43 -15.69 2.24 -1.16
CA MET A 43 -16.93 1.57 -0.73
C MET A 43 -18.21 2.39 -0.99
N MET A 44 -18.18 3.72 -0.84
CA MET A 44 -19.34 4.60 -1.04
C MET A 44 -19.67 4.81 -2.52
N ILE A 45 -18.66 5.02 -3.37
CA ILE A 45 -18.82 5.06 -4.82
C ILE A 45 -19.34 3.71 -5.29
N LEU A 46 -18.76 2.62 -4.80
CA LEU A 46 -19.20 1.27 -5.13
C LEU A 46 -20.64 1.00 -4.71
N SER A 47 -21.05 1.42 -3.52
CA SER A 47 -22.45 1.32 -3.07
C SER A 47 -23.43 2.07 -3.98
N ARG A 48 -23.01 3.15 -4.63
CA ARG A 48 -23.83 3.89 -5.62
C ARG A 48 -23.78 3.22 -7.00
N VAL A 49 -22.61 2.73 -7.40
CA VAL A 49 -22.38 2.04 -8.67
C VAL A 49 -22.99 0.65 -8.68
N ILE A 50 -23.23 -0.02 -7.55
CA ILE A 50 -23.95 -1.32 -7.48
C ILE A 50 -25.40 -1.23 -7.99
N GLY A 51 -25.95 -0.02 -8.17
CA GLY A 51 -27.16 0.19 -8.98
C GLY A 51 -26.98 -0.05 -10.49
N GLY A 52 -25.75 -0.29 -10.99
CA GLY A 52 -25.46 -0.45 -12.44
C GLY A 52 -24.06 -0.94 -12.88
N GLY A 53 -23.12 -1.30 -11.99
CA GLY A 53 -21.72 -1.57 -12.35
C GLY A 53 -20.99 -2.54 -11.41
N MET A 54 -21.49 -3.77 -11.31
CA MET A 54 -20.93 -4.84 -10.46
C MET A 54 -19.50 -5.31 -10.84
N ALA A 55 -18.99 -4.94 -12.01
CA ALA A 55 -17.69 -5.37 -12.51
C ALA A 55 -16.50 -4.62 -11.86
N LEU A 56 -16.62 -3.31 -11.65
CA LEU A 56 -15.59 -2.47 -11.01
C LEU A 56 -15.39 -2.84 -9.53
N ALA A 57 -16.48 -3.14 -8.82
CA ALA A 57 -16.50 -3.63 -7.45
C ALA A 57 -15.65 -4.88 -7.22
N ARG A 58 -15.77 -5.83 -8.15
CA ARG A 58 -15.10 -7.12 -8.08
C ARG A 58 -13.63 -7.05 -8.45
N ALA A 59 -13.20 -6.01 -9.16
CA ALA A 59 -11.81 -5.81 -9.56
C ALA A 59 -10.96 -5.20 -8.42
N GLU A 60 -11.54 -4.33 -7.60
CA GLU A 60 -10.84 -3.70 -6.45
C GLU A 60 -10.90 -4.58 -5.20
N LEU A 61 -12.06 -5.13 -4.86
CA LEU A 61 -12.26 -5.95 -3.66
C LEU A 61 -11.90 -7.41 -3.92
N THR A 62 -10.64 -7.66 -4.27
CA THR A 62 -10.09 -9.01 -4.31
C THR A 62 -9.69 -9.42 -2.90
N GLY A 63 -10.54 -10.22 -2.25
CA GLY A 63 -10.30 -10.78 -0.92
C GLY A 63 -11.49 -11.67 -0.51
N PRO A 64 -11.27 -12.96 -0.19
CA PRO A 64 -12.36 -13.90 0.14
C PRO A 64 -13.14 -13.51 1.41
N SER A 65 -12.56 -12.68 2.29
CA SER A 65 -13.17 -12.25 3.55
C SER A 65 -14.29 -11.20 3.40
N LEU A 66 -14.40 -10.53 2.24
CA LEU A 66 -15.44 -9.51 1.98
C LEU A 66 -16.68 -10.06 1.27
N SER A 67 -16.64 -11.32 0.79
CA SER A 67 -17.76 -11.97 0.09
C SER A 67 -19.01 -12.16 0.97
N ARG A 68 -18.86 -12.09 2.30
CA ARG A 68 -19.96 -12.20 3.27
C ARG A 68 -20.60 -10.86 3.67
N LEU A 69 -20.17 -9.75 3.08
CA LEU A 69 -20.67 -8.41 3.41
C LEU A 69 -21.66 -7.88 2.36
N ARG A 70 -22.86 -8.45 2.32
CA ARG A 70 -24.09 -7.76 1.89
C ARG A 70 -25.16 -7.99 2.96
N PRO A 71 -25.97 -7.00 3.40
CA PRO A 71 -26.36 -5.74 2.78
C PRO A 71 -26.17 -4.49 3.69
N LYS A 72 -25.06 -4.39 4.44
CA LYS A 72 -24.77 -3.24 5.31
C LYS A 72 -23.40 -2.61 5.06
N LEU A 73 -23.09 -2.24 3.82
CA LEU A 73 -21.84 -1.53 3.47
C LEU A 73 -21.59 -0.30 4.36
N LYS A 74 -22.66 0.43 4.70
CA LYS A 74 -22.61 1.56 5.63
C LYS A 74 -22.17 1.15 7.04
N SER A 75 -22.69 0.04 7.58
CA SER A 75 -22.30 -0.37 8.94
C SER A 75 -20.86 -0.85 8.97
N THR A 76 -20.41 -1.60 7.96
CA THR A 76 -19.01 -2.02 7.86
C THR A 76 -18.08 -0.82 7.77
N ALA A 77 -18.41 0.19 6.96
CA ALA A 77 -17.61 1.41 6.86
C ALA A 77 -17.49 2.15 8.20
N ILE A 78 -18.60 2.28 8.94
CA ILE A 78 -18.60 2.90 10.28
C ILE A 78 -17.75 2.09 11.26
N THR A 79 -17.87 0.75 11.21
CA THR A 79 -17.09 -0.14 12.07
C THR A 79 -15.58 0.00 11.82
N LEU A 80 -15.15 -0.02 10.57
CA LEU A 80 -13.75 0.15 10.20
C LEU A 80 -13.23 1.55 10.57
N TRP A 81 -14.05 2.59 10.39
CA TRP A 81 -13.69 3.96 10.80
C TRP A 81 -13.56 4.09 12.32
N THR A 82 -14.44 3.43 13.07
CA THR A 82 -14.36 3.38 14.54
C THR A 82 -13.08 2.68 14.98
N LEU A 83 -12.71 1.56 14.34
CA LEU A 83 -11.46 0.86 14.63
C LEU A 83 -10.24 1.74 14.34
N TYR A 84 -10.23 2.41 13.19
CA TYR A 84 -9.18 3.34 12.80
C TYR A 84 -8.99 4.46 13.83
N LEU A 85 -10.09 5.10 14.25
CA LEU A 85 -10.06 6.16 15.27
C LEU A 85 -9.58 5.64 16.63
N VAL A 86 -10.05 4.47 17.06
CA VAL A 86 -9.63 3.85 18.33
C VAL A 86 -8.14 3.54 18.32
N LEU A 87 -7.61 2.97 17.22
CA LEU A 87 -6.18 2.70 17.10
C LEU A 87 -5.36 4.00 17.08
N THR A 88 -5.80 5.03 16.35
CA THR A 88 -5.13 6.34 16.37
C THR A 88 -5.09 6.92 17.79
N VAL A 89 -6.22 6.94 18.51
CA VAL A 89 -6.27 7.47 19.89
C VAL A 89 -5.41 6.63 20.84
N ALA A 90 -5.41 5.30 20.69
CA ALA A 90 -4.58 4.42 21.48
C ALA A 90 -3.08 4.71 21.27
N GLU A 91 -2.66 4.91 20.02
CA GLU A 91 -1.28 5.28 19.71
C GLU A 91 -0.91 6.64 20.30
N ILE A 92 -1.80 7.65 20.23
CA ILE A 92 -1.58 8.98 20.81
C ILE A 92 -1.31 8.86 22.31
N ILE A 93 -2.14 8.10 23.03
CA ILE A 93 -2.01 7.92 24.48
C ILE A 93 -0.69 7.22 24.81
N LEU A 94 -0.35 6.15 24.08
CA LEU A 94 0.88 5.40 24.31
C LEU A 94 2.12 6.26 24.04
N LEU A 95 2.17 6.97 22.90
CA LEU A 95 3.28 7.86 22.56
C LEU A 95 3.41 9.03 23.54
N ALA A 96 2.30 9.65 23.94
CA ALA A 96 2.31 10.73 24.92
C ALA A 96 2.77 10.24 26.32
N SER A 97 2.49 8.99 26.68
CA SER A 97 2.89 8.40 27.97
C SER A 97 4.39 8.10 28.09
N THR A 98 5.13 8.09 26.97
CA THR A 98 6.57 7.78 26.95
C THR A 98 7.44 8.85 27.62
N GLY A 99 6.96 10.08 27.68
CA GLY A 99 7.73 11.24 28.15
C GLY A 99 8.82 11.73 27.18
N SER A 100 9.15 10.97 26.12
CA SER A 100 10.13 11.34 25.10
C SER A 100 9.56 12.22 23.97
N MET A 101 8.24 12.31 23.84
CA MET A 101 7.57 13.10 22.80
C MET A 101 6.63 14.13 23.41
N SER A 102 6.52 15.30 22.78
CA SER A 102 5.47 16.25 23.14
C SER A 102 4.09 15.71 22.74
N LEU A 103 3.02 16.16 23.39
CA LEU A 103 1.64 15.77 23.00
C LEU A 103 1.36 16.14 21.53
N PHE A 104 1.92 17.26 21.05
CA PHE A 104 1.79 17.68 19.67
C PHE A 104 2.46 16.67 18.72
N ASP A 105 3.68 16.23 19.03
CA ASP A 105 4.38 15.25 18.20
C ASP A 105 3.67 13.89 18.24
N ALA A 106 3.18 13.46 19.41
CA ALA A 106 2.41 12.22 19.55
C ALA A 106 1.15 12.24 18.67
N ILE A 107 0.38 13.34 18.68
CA ILE A 107 -0.79 13.49 17.81
C ILE A 107 -0.40 13.41 16.33
N ASN A 108 0.62 14.16 15.90
CA ASN A 108 1.01 14.21 14.50
C ASN A 108 1.53 12.87 13.98
N HIS A 109 2.31 12.14 14.78
CA HIS A 109 2.83 10.84 14.39
C HIS A 109 1.74 9.78 14.36
N SER A 110 0.82 9.72 15.33
CA SER A 110 -0.29 8.76 15.26
C SER A 110 -1.24 9.01 14.08
N LEU A 111 -1.42 10.28 13.70
CA LEU A 111 -2.19 10.64 12.51
C LEU A 111 -1.52 10.18 11.21
N THR A 112 -0.21 9.90 11.20
CA THR A 112 0.57 9.52 10.01
C THR A 112 1.05 8.07 10.02
N THR A 113 1.08 7.40 11.18
CA THR A 113 1.31 5.95 11.33
C THR A 113 0.13 5.15 10.77
N LEU A 114 -1.08 5.40 11.29
CA LEU A 114 -2.28 4.63 10.93
C LEU A 114 -2.68 4.69 9.44
N PRO A 115 -2.56 5.81 8.71
CA PRO A 115 -2.80 5.82 7.27
C PRO A 115 -1.67 5.20 6.45
N SER A 116 -0.57 4.77 7.09
CA SER A 116 0.68 4.36 6.43
C SER A 116 1.23 5.49 5.55
N GLY A 117 1.40 6.69 6.12
CA GLY A 117 1.83 7.88 5.38
C GLY A 117 3.20 8.44 5.76
N GLY A 118 3.63 8.26 7.02
CA GLY A 118 5.02 8.52 7.43
C GLY A 118 5.47 9.97 7.53
N PHE A 119 4.58 10.96 7.45
CA PHE A 119 4.98 12.34 7.71
C PHE A 119 5.34 12.53 9.19
N SER A 120 6.44 13.24 9.43
CA SER A 120 6.93 13.61 10.76
C SER A 120 6.89 15.13 10.95
N THR A 121 6.88 15.56 12.21
CA THR A 121 7.12 16.95 12.61
C THR A 121 8.61 17.33 12.60
N HIS A 122 9.50 16.34 12.56
CA HIS A 122 10.95 16.49 12.58
C HIS A 122 11.60 15.91 11.33
N ASP A 123 12.68 16.55 10.86
CA ASP A 123 13.36 16.14 9.62
C ASP A 123 14.01 14.75 9.73
N ALA A 124 14.45 14.35 10.94
CA ALA A 124 15.01 13.02 11.20
C ALA A 124 13.94 11.94 11.46
N SER A 125 12.66 12.23 11.18
CA SER A 125 11.54 11.31 11.39
C SER A 125 11.49 10.79 12.85
N ILE A 126 11.24 9.49 13.08
CA ILE A 126 11.24 8.89 14.42
C ILE A 126 12.64 8.86 15.04
N GLY A 127 13.69 8.86 14.21
CA GLY A 127 15.09 8.91 14.66
C GLY A 127 15.45 10.16 15.49
N TYR A 128 14.62 11.21 15.47
CA TYR A 128 14.78 12.39 16.33
C TYR A 128 14.64 12.08 17.83
N PHE A 129 13.74 11.16 18.20
CA PHE A 129 13.40 10.93 19.61
C PHE A 129 14.36 9.99 20.35
N ASP A 130 15.21 9.26 19.60
CA ASP A 130 16.22 8.30 20.11
C ASP A 130 15.73 7.43 21.28
N SER A 131 14.48 6.98 21.19
CA SER A 131 13.79 6.26 22.26
C SER A 131 13.32 4.91 21.74
N PHE A 132 13.89 3.84 22.30
CA PHE A 132 13.49 2.47 21.97
C PHE A 132 11.99 2.23 22.21
N LEU A 133 11.42 2.88 23.23
CA LEU A 133 10.01 2.75 23.58
C LEU A 133 9.13 3.36 22.48
N VAL A 134 9.48 4.55 21.97
CA VAL A 134 8.77 5.20 20.85
C VAL A 134 8.85 4.32 19.60
N GLU A 135 10.03 3.84 19.24
CA GLU A 135 10.20 2.95 18.10
C GLU A 135 9.37 1.68 18.21
N ALA A 136 9.35 1.04 19.38
CA ALA A 136 8.58 -0.18 19.62
C ALA A 136 7.07 0.05 19.48
N ILE A 137 6.55 1.17 19.99
CA ILE A 137 5.14 1.54 19.82
C ILE A 137 4.84 1.72 18.32
N VAL A 138 5.61 2.57 17.63
CA VAL A 138 5.37 2.87 16.22
C VAL A 138 5.50 1.61 15.36
N ILE A 139 6.46 0.73 15.63
CA ILE A 139 6.59 -0.59 14.98
C ILE A 139 5.30 -1.40 15.08
N VAL A 140 4.72 -1.51 16.28
CA VAL A 140 3.49 -2.28 16.49
C VAL A 140 2.34 -1.66 15.71
N PHE A 141 2.16 -0.35 15.76
CA PHE A 141 1.07 0.31 15.05
C PHE A 141 1.24 0.32 13.54
N MET A 142 2.48 0.44 13.02
CA MET A 142 2.77 0.27 11.59
C MET A 142 2.41 -1.15 11.14
N PHE A 143 2.82 -2.18 11.89
CA PHE A 143 2.47 -3.57 11.57
C PHE A 143 0.95 -3.76 11.55
N LEU A 144 0.23 -3.26 12.56
CA LEU A 144 -1.24 -3.32 12.61
C LEU A 144 -1.89 -2.56 11.44
N ALA A 145 -1.37 -1.39 11.06
CA ALA A 145 -1.87 -0.64 9.90
C ALA A 145 -1.67 -1.40 8.58
N GLY A 146 -0.65 -2.26 8.48
CA GLY A 146 -0.41 -3.16 7.35
C GLY A 146 -1.28 -4.42 7.32
N VAL A 147 -1.97 -4.74 8.41
CA VAL A 147 -2.92 -5.87 8.50
C VAL A 147 -4.28 -5.47 7.94
N ASN A 148 -5.02 -6.45 7.42
CA ASN A 148 -6.35 -6.25 6.90
C ASN A 148 -7.27 -5.81 8.06
N PHE A 149 -7.87 -4.62 7.95
CA PHE A 149 -8.69 -4.06 9.02
C PHE A 149 -9.92 -4.93 9.36
N ALA A 150 -10.41 -5.75 8.42
CA ALA A 150 -11.46 -6.72 8.68
C ALA A 150 -11.00 -7.83 9.65
N LEU A 151 -9.72 -8.25 9.59
CA LEU A 151 -9.16 -9.24 10.52
C LEU A 151 -8.96 -8.65 11.91
N LEU A 152 -8.52 -7.39 12.00
CA LEU A 152 -8.42 -6.67 13.27
C LEU A 152 -9.77 -6.55 13.97
N TRP A 153 -10.85 -6.40 13.19
CA TRP A 153 -12.22 -6.44 13.71
C TRP A 153 -12.58 -7.82 14.29
N PHE A 154 -12.27 -8.92 13.60
CA PHE A 154 -12.53 -10.27 14.14
C PHE A 154 -11.76 -10.56 15.43
N ILE A 155 -10.53 -10.03 15.57
CA ILE A 155 -9.77 -10.12 16.83
C ILE A 155 -10.52 -9.42 17.95
N LYS A 156 -11.09 -8.24 17.70
CA LYS A 156 -11.90 -7.50 18.68
C LYS A 156 -13.17 -8.26 19.10
N GLU A 157 -13.81 -8.98 18.18
CA GLU A 157 -14.98 -9.82 18.48
C GLU A 157 -14.63 -11.14 19.21
N GLY A 158 -13.35 -11.39 19.50
CA GLY A 158 -12.88 -12.58 20.19
C GLY A 158 -12.63 -13.79 19.27
N GLU A 159 -12.75 -13.63 17.96
CA GLU A 159 -12.53 -14.69 16.96
C GLU A 159 -11.06 -14.82 16.54
N ILE A 160 -10.14 -14.76 17.52
CA ILE A 160 -8.68 -14.74 17.31
C ILE A 160 -8.22 -15.90 16.41
N LYS A 161 -8.78 -17.09 16.59
CA LYS A 161 -8.44 -18.26 15.77
C LYS A 161 -8.67 -18.05 14.27
N LYS A 162 -9.70 -17.29 13.88
CA LYS A 162 -9.97 -17.01 12.45
C LYS A 162 -8.94 -16.05 11.88
N ALA A 163 -8.51 -15.04 12.65
CA ALA A 163 -7.51 -14.08 12.21
C ALA A 163 -6.13 -14.74 11.99
N PHE A 164 -5.70 -15.63 12.89
CA PHE A 164 -4.41 -16.32 12.76
C PHE A 164 -4.41 -17.47 11.73
N ASN A 165 -5.57 -18.03 11.41
CA ASN A 165 -5.70 -19.05 10.37
C ASN A 165 -5.84 -18.46 8.97
N ASP A 166 -6.01 -17.14 8.85
CA ASP A 166 -6.08 -16.46 7.56
C ASP A 166 -4.75 -16.62 6.80
N GLU A 167 -4.84 -17.10 5.56
CA GLU A 167 -3.69 -17.35 4.70
C GLU A 167 -2.91 -16.06 4.40
N GLU A 168 -3.60 -14.93 4.21
CA GLU A 168 -2.97 -13.65 3.89
C GLU A 168 -2.20 -13.09 5.08
N PHE A 169 -2.80 -13.12 6.28
CA PHE A 169 -2.10 -12.69 7.50
C PHE A 169 -0.85 -13.52 7.79
N ARG A 170 -0.93 -14.84 7.55
CA ARG A 170 0.24 -15.72 7.68
C ARG A 170 1.32 -15.39 6.66
N TYR A 171 0.97 -15.20 5.39
CA TYR A 171 1.94 -14.78 4.37
C TYR A 171 2.56 -13.43 4.70
N TYR A 172 1.78 -12.48 5.20
CA TYR A 172 2.28 -11.17 5.61
C TYR A 172 3.29 -11.27 6.75
N THR A 173 2.98 -12.05 7.79
CA THR A 173 3.88 -12.27 8.93
C THR A 173 5.18 -12.97 8.49
N ILE A 174 5.09 -13.98 7.61
CA ILE A 174 6.26 -14.67 7.06
C ILE A 174 7.10 -13.73 6.20
N TYR A 175 6.46 -12.96 5.32
CA TYR A 175 7.12 -11.99 4.45
C TYR A 175 7.93 -10.96 5.24
N VAL A 176 7.32 -10.33 6.25
CA VAL A 176 7.98 -9.38 7.14
C VAL A 176 9.11 -10.08 7.91
N GLY A 177 8.86 -11.26 8.49
CA GLY A 177 9.87 -11.99 9.25
C GLY A 177 11.10 -12.38 8.41
N VAL A 178 10.90 -12.87 7.19
CA VAL A 178 11.99 -13.22 6.26
C VAL A 178 12.81 -11.98 5.89
N ALA A 179 12.15 -10.85 5.62
CA ALA A 179 12.85 -9.61 5.30
C ALA A 179 13.65 -9.06 6.51
N ILE A 180 13.11 -9.14 7.73
CA ILE A 180 13.83 -8.75 8.97
C ILE A 180 15.07 -9.62 9.13
N MET A 181 14.95 -10.94 8.97
CA MET A 181 16.08 -11.86 9.10
C MET A 181 17.13 -11.64 8.02
N ALA A 182 16.72 -11.36 6.77
CA ALA A 182 17.63 -11.07 5.67
C ALA A 182 18.46 -9.79 5.93
N ILE A 183 17.80 -8.70 6.34
CA ILE A 183 18.49 -7.43 6.64
C ILE A 183 19.34 -7.55 7.91
N ALA A 184 18.81 -8.15 8.98
CA ALA A 184 19.57 -8.34 10.22
C ALA A 184 20.82 -9.19 9.98
N GLY A 185 20.70 -10.30 9.25
CA GLY A 185 21.83 -11.17 8.91
C GLY A 185 22.89 -10.44 8.09
N ALA A 186 22.47 -9.60 7.13
CA ALA A 186 23.39 -8.80 6.34
C ALA A 186 24.14 -7.75 7.17
N LEU A 187 23.45 -7.08 8.11
CA LEU A 187 24.06 -6.08 9.01
C LEU A 187 25.01 -6.72 10.04
N ILE A 188 24.68 -7.91 10.54
CA ILE A 188 25.57 -8.66 11.43
C ILE A 188 26.84 -9.07 10.67
N ALA A 189 26.68 -9.53 9.42
CA ALA A 189 27.80 -9.89 8.56
C ALA A 189 28.70 -8.69 8.21
N SER A 190 28.16 -7.47 8.19
CA SER A 190 28.95 -6.23 8.00
C SER A 190 29.62 -5.71 9.28
N GLY A 191 29.47 -6.41 10.42
CA GLY A 191 30.14 -6.08 11.68
C GLY A 191 29.30 -5.23 12.64
N THR A 192 28.01 -5.04 12.39
CA THR A 192 27.10 -4.35 13.31
C THR A 192 26.70 -5.27 14.47
N SER A 193 26.51 -4.70 15.67
CA SER A 193 26.10 -5.50 16.84
C SER A 193 24.71 -6.10 16.66
N VAL A 194 24.51 -7.34 17.12
CA VAL A 194 23.26 -8.10 16.93
C VAL A 194 22.02 -7.33 17.39
N GLY A 195 22.08 -6.69 18.56
CA GLY A 195 20.95 -5.91 19.09
C GLY A 195 20.60 -4.70 18.24
N LYS A 196 21.60 -3.99 17.71
CA LYS A 196 21.41 -2.84 16.83
C LYS A 196 20.87 -3.28 15.47
N SER A 197 21.46 -4.33 14.89
CA SER A 197 21.01 -4.91 13.61
C SER A 197 19.55 -5.35 13.65
N LEU A 198 19.11 -6.00 14.73
CA LEU A 198 17.71 -6.43 14.87
C LEU A 198 16.75 -5.24 15.05
N ARG A 199 17.13 -4.23 15.82
CA ARG A 199 16.33 -3.02 16.03
C ARG A 199 16.13 -2.26 14.71
N GLU A 200 17.23 -1.99 14.01
CA GLU A 200 17.23 -1.22 12.75
C GLU A 200 16.57 -1.97 11.60
N SER A 201 16.78 -3.29 11.50
CA SER A 201 16.13 -4.12 10.49
C SER A 201 14.62 -4.20 10.74
N THR A 202 14.20 -4.40 11.99
CA THR A 202 12.77 -4.49 12.34
C THR A 202 12.05 -3.20 11.99
N PHE A 203 12.62 -2.06 12.38
CA PHE A 203 12.02 -0.75 12.08
C PHE A 203 11.94 -0.50 10.58
N THR A 204 13.07 -0.67 9.87
CA THR A 204 13.15 -0.40 8.43
C THR A 204 12.23 -1.32 7.62
N VAL A 205 12.20 -2.62 7.93
CA VAL A 205 11.35 -3.58 7.21
C VAL A 205 9.88 -3.30 7.44
N ILE A 206 9.46 -3.02 8.68
CA ILE A 206 8.05 -2.75 8.97
C ILE A 206 7.64 -1.41 8.35
N SER A 207 8.47 -0.38 8.44
CA SER A 207 8.20 0.91 7.81
C SER A 207 8.06 0.80 6.28
N MET A 208 9.03 0.17 5.61
CA MET A 208 9.02 0.05 4.14
C MET A 208 7.98 -0.96 3.65
N GLY A 209 7.86 -2.12 4.30
CA GLY A 209 6.92 -3.17 3.92
C GLY A 209 5.45 -2.84 4.21
N THR A 210 5.19 -1.88 5.11
CA THR A 210 3.85 -1.29 5.28
C THR A 210 3.65 0.01 4.53
N SER A 211 4.62 0.40 3.70
CA SER A 211 4.64 1.69 2.97
C SER A 211 4.44 2.91 3.87
N THR A 212 4.79 2.82 5.15
CA THR A 212 4.65 3.95 6.07
C THR A 212 5.75 4.99 5.77
N GLY A 213 7.00 4.57 5.61
CA GLY A 213 8.08 5.48 5.21
C GLY A 213 8.74 6.28 6.34
N PHE A 214 8.50 5.93 7.60
CA PHE A 214 9.31 6.44 8.69
C PHE A 214 10.74 5.91 8.63
N ALA A 215 11.67 6.67 9.20
CA ALA A 215 13.06 6.28 9.32
C ALA A 215 13.61 6.55 10.72
N VAL A 216 14.52 5.69 11.16
CA VAL A 216 15.29 5.82 12.42
C VAL A 216 16.80 5.87 12.14
N THR A 217 17.22 5.25 11.03
CA THR A 217 18.63 5.17 10.61
C THR A 217 18.78 5.36 9.12
N ASP A 218 19.91 5.93 8.71
CA ASP A 218 20.21 6.11 7.30
C ASP A 218 20.64 4.79 6.68
N TYR A 219 19.71 4.15 5.98
CA TYR A 219 19.94 2.88 5.30
C TYR A 219 20.60 3.03 3.92
N THR A 220 20.95 4.25 3.49
CA THR A 220 21.75 4.52 2.28
C THR A 220 23.24 4.69 2.56
N GLY A 221 23.63 4.69 3.84
CA GLY A 221 25.01 4.82 4.27
C GLY A 221 25.87 3.57 4.01
N PRO A 222 27.21 3.70 4.09
CA PRO A 222 28.14 2.60 3.78
C PRO A 222 28.07 1.41 4.75
N THR A 223 27.42 1.57 5.91
CA THR A 223 27.23 0.49 6.88
C THR A 223 26.18 -0.54 6.42
N TRP A 224 25.31 -0.15 5.49
CA TRP A 224 24.24 -0.99 4.96
C TRP A 224 24.71 -1.66 3.66
N PRO A 225 24.91 -2.99 3.64
CA PRO A 225 25.40 -3.69 2.46
C PRO A 225 24.36 -3.70 1.33
N LEU A 226 24.79 -3.96 0.09
CA LEU A 226 23.90 -3.97 -1.08
C LEU A 226 22.68 -4.90 -0.94
N VAL A 227 22.83 -6.01 -0.20
CA VAL A 227 21.73 -6.95 0.06
C VAL A 227 20.55 -6.25 0.75
N THR A 228 20.79 -5.31 1.66
CA THR A 228 19.69 -4.59 2.34
C THR A 228 18.97 -3.66 1.38
N HIS A 229 19.68 -3.01 0.47
CA HIS A 229 19.11 -2.14 -0.56
C HIS A 229 18.20 -2.92 -1.50
N LEU A 230 18.61 -4.12 -1.92
CA LEU A 230 17.78 -5.00 -2.74
C LEU A 230 16.51 -5.47 -2.00
N VAL A 231 16.62 -5.83 -0.72
CA VAL A 231 15.45 -6.22 0.08
C VAL A 231 14.50 -5.03 0.25
N ILE A 232 15.01 -3.84 0.59
CA ILE A 232 14.21 -2.61 0.71
C ILE A 232 13.51 -2.28 -0.61
N PHE A 233 14.20 -2.41 -1.74
CA PHE A 233 13.60 -2.21 -3.06
C PHE A 233 12.42 -3.16 -3.32
N VAL A 234 12.55 -4.44 -2.94
CA VAL A 234 11.42 -5.39 -3.01
C VAL A 234 10.28 -4.97 -2.08
N LEU A 235 10.59 -4.51 -0.86
CA LEU A 235 9.60 -4.02 0.10
C LEU A 235 8.84 -2.78 -0.41
N MET A 236 9.49 -1.92 -1.19
CA MET A 236 8.83 -0.76 -1.82
C MET A 236 7.79 -1.18 -2.86
N ILE A 237 8.07 -2.27 -3.59
CA ILE A 237 7.18 -2.78 -4.64
C ILE A 237 6.01 -3.56 -4.02
N VAL A 238 6.34 -4.47 -3.09
CA VAL A 238 5.38 -5.38 -2.46
C VAL A 238 4.88 -4.76 -1.16
N GLY A 239 3.65 -4.27 -1.21
CA GLY A 239 2.98 -3.70 -0.05
C GLY A 239 2.47 -4.75 0.93
N ALA A 240 1.68 -4.27 1.90
CA ALA A 240 1.09 -5.13 2.92
C ALA A 240 -0.18 -5.84 2.43
N SER A 241 -1.08 -6.20 3.35
CA SER A 241 -2.30 -6.95 3.02
C SER A 241 -3.34 -6.12 2.25
N ALA A 242 -4.23 -6.80 1.53
CA ALA A 242 -5.44 -6.22 0.96
C ALA A 242 -6.39 -5.77 2.09
N GLY A 243 -7.07 -4.63 1.92
CA GLY A 243 -7.91 -4.04 2.98
C GLY A 243 -7.13 -3.38 4.12
N SER A 244 -5.82 -3.17 3.96
CA SER A 244 -4.98 -2.29 4.79
C SER A 244 -4.81 -0.90 4.17
N THR A 245 -4.32 0.04 4.96
CA THR A 245 -4.01 1.42 4.54
C THR A 245 -2.71 1.56 3.73
N ALA A 246 -1.91 0.48 3.66
CA ALA A 246 -0.66 0.44 2.91
C ALA A 246 -0.87 0.63 1.39
N GLY A 247 0.10 1.20 0.68
CA GLY A 247 0.19 1.23 -0.77
C GLY A 247 0.85 -0.01 -1.37
N GLY A 248 1.41 0.15 -2.57
CA GLY A 248 2.15 -0.87 -3.30
C GLY A 248 1.29 -2.01 -3.89
N LEU A 249 1.97 -2.97 -4.51
CA LEU A 249 1.33 -4.20 -4.95
C LEU A 249 0.98 -5.03 -3.73
N LYS A 250 -0.32 -5.09 -3.40
CA LYS A 250 -0.84 -5.84 -2.27
C LYS A 250 -0.32 -7.29 -2.28
N LEU A 251 0.09 -7.77 -1.11
CA LEU A 251 0.68 -9.10 -0.93
C LEU A 251 -0.22 -10.21 -1.46
N LEU A 252 -1.54 -10.07 -1.32
CA LEU A 252 -2.52 -10.99 -1.89
C LEU A 252 -2.33 -11.19 -3.40
N ARG A 253 -2.08 -10.13 -4.15
CA ARG A 253 -1.93 -10.19 -5.61
C ARG A 253 -0.66 -10.92 -6.00
N ILE A 254 0.42 -10.67 -5.27
CA ILE A 254 1.71 -11.35 -5.47
C ILE A 254 1.61 -12.85 -5.14
N THR A 255 0.99 -13.18 -4.01
CA THR A 255 0.82 -14.59 -3.59
C THR A 255 -0.08 -15.37 -4.55
N LEU A 256 -1.18 -14.76 -5.03
CA LEU A 256 -2.03 -15.37 -6.05
C LEU A 256 -1.31 -15.53 -7.39
N ALA A 257 -0.55 -14.53 -7.83
CA ALA A 257 0.24 -14.63 -9.05
C ALA A 257 1.30 -15.73 -8.97
N PHE A 258 1.94 -15.90 -7.81
CA PHE A 258 2.86 -17.00 -7.57
C PHE A 258 2.15 -18.37 -7.61
N LYS A 259 0.97 -18.50 -6.98
CA LYS A 259 0.13 -19.71 -7.07
C LYS A 259 -0.27 -20.00 -8.52
N ILE A 260 -0.59 -18.98 -9.32
CA ILE A 260 -0.89 -19.11 -10.76
C ILE A 260 0.33 -19.64 -11.51
N ALA A 261 1.50 -19.01 -11.34
CA ALA A 261 2.73 -19.44 -12.01
C ALA A 261 3.08 -20.90 -11.67
N MET A 262 3.01 -21.28 -10.39
CA MET A 262 3.27 -22.65 -9.95
C MET A 262 2.27 -23.65 -10.53
N ARG A 263 0.98 -23.28 -10.61
CA ARG A 263 -0.03 -24.12 -11.26
C ARG A 263 0.29 -24.36 -12.73
N GLU A 264 0.69 -23.32 -13.47
CA GLU A 264 1.02 -23.48 -14.89
C GLU A 264 2.25 -24.38 -15.10
N LEU A 265 3.27 -24.27 -14.24
CA LEU A 265 4.40 -25.21 -14.25
C LEU A 265 3.95 -26.66 -14.01
N VAL A 266 3.05 -26.88 -13.05
CA VAL A 266 2.50 -28.21 -12.77
C VAL A 266 1.65 -28.72 -13.94
N ARG A 267 0.86 -27.87 -14.61
CA ARG A 267 0.09 -28.26 -15.81
C ARG A 267 0.98 -28.65 -16.98
N ILE A 268 2.08 -27.94 -17.18
CA ILE A 268 3.08 -28.29 -18.21
C ILE A 268 3.67 -29.67 -17.91
N ALA A 269 4.02 -29.94 -16.65
CA ALA A 269 4.55 -31.25 -16.24
C ALA A 269 3.49 -32.37 -16.22
N GLN A 270 2.23 -32.04 -15.91
CA GLN A 270 1.13 -32.99 -15.72
C GLN A 270 -0.16 -32.48 -16.42
N PRO A 271 -0.29 -32.65 -17.75
CA PRO A 271 -1.36 -32.03 -18.54
C PRO A 271 -2.80 -32.45 -18.16
N ARG A 272 -2.96 -33.62 -17.52
CA ARG A 272 -4.27 -34.15 -17.10
C ARG A 272 -4.68 -33.72 -15.68
N LYS A 273 -3.81 -33.04 -14.93
CA LYS A 273 -4.10 -32.64 -13.56
C LYS A 273 -4.96 -31.37 -13.56
N ILE A 274 -6.17 -31.49 -13.02
CA ILE A 274 -7.04 -30.34 -12.76
C ILE A 274 -6.66 -29.78 -11.39
N ASP A 275 -5.96 -28.65 -11.40
CA ASP A 275 -5.56 -27.94 -10.20
C ASP A 275 -6.32 -26.61 -10.09
N GLN A 276 -6.93 -26.37 -8.92
CA GLN A 276 -7.73 -25.18 -8.64
C GLN A 276 -7.00 -24.34 -7.61
N ILE A 277 -6.81 -23.05 -7.90
CA ILE A 277 -6.18 -22.13 -6.97
C ILE A 277 -7.18 -21.79 -5.88
N ARG A 278 -6.76 -21.99 -4.63
CA ARG A 278 -7.55 -21.67 -3.45
C ARG A 278 -6.89 -20.59 -2.61
N MET A 279 -7.73 -19.77 -1.98
CA MET A 279 -7.34 -18.77 -0.99
C MET A 279 -8.35 -18.82 0.16
N ASN A 280 -7.86 -19.03 1.39
CA ASN A 280 -8.71 -19.25 2.57
C ASN A 280 -9.73 -20.38 2.39
N GLY A 281 -9.34 -21.44 1.69
CA GLY A 281 -10.23 -22.58 1.37
C GLY A 281 -11.24 -22.35 0.26
N GLU A 282 -11.40 -21.12 -0.25
CA GLU A 282 -12.30 -20.80 -1.37
C GLU A 282 -11.58 -20.84 -2.72
N VAL A 283 -12.26 -21.28 -3.78
CA VAL A 283 -11.69 -21.35 -5.13
C VAL A 283 -11.71 -19.98 -5.79
N VAL A 284 -10.56 -19.55 -6.33
CA VAL A 284 -10.43 -18.30 -7.06
C VAL A 284 -10.94 -18.47 -8.49
N GLU A 285 -11.89 -17.64 -8.90
CA GLU A 285 -12.47 -17.68 -10.25
C GLU A 285 -11.42 -17.37 -11.35
N PRO A 286 -11.51 -18.02 -12.53
CA PRO A 286 -10.60 -17.75 -13.66
C PRO A 286 -10.53 -16.29 -14.12
N ASN A 287 -11.65 -15.59 -14.10
CA ASN A 287 -11.68 -14.18 -14.50
C ASN A 287 -10.86 -13.30 -13.56
N GLN A 288 -10.88 -13.61 -12.25
CA GLN A 288 -10.08 -12.89 -11.25
C GLN A 288 -8.58 -13.12 -11.44
N MET A 289 -8.19 -14.33 -11.86
CA MET A 289 -6.79 -14.63 -12.17
C MET A 289 -6.26 -13.79 -13.34
N GLY A 290 -7.07 -13.62 -14.40
CA GLY A 290 -6.72 -12.77 -15.54
C GLY A 290 -6.53 -11.30 -15.16
N LEU A 291 -7.38 -10.77 -14.27
CA LEU A 291 -7.25 -9.40 -13.74
C LEU A 291 -5.96 -9.20 -12.96
N ILE A 292 -5.59 -10.16 -12.10
CA ILE A 292 -4.35 -10.10 -11.31
C ILE A 292 -3.13 -10.07 -12.24
N VAL A 293 -3.08 -10.97 -13.22
CA VAL A 293 -1.96 -11.03 -14.18
C VAL A 293 -1.89 -9.74 -15.01
N GLY A 294 -3.03 -9.28 -15.54
CA GLY A 294 -3.12 -8.02 -16.29
C GLY A 294 -2.63 -6.82 -15.46
N MET A 295 -3.01 -6.75 -14.19
CA MET A 295 -2.53 -5.71 -13.29
C MET A 295 -1.01 -5.73 -13.10
N LEU A 296 -0.41 -6.91 -12.91
CA LEU A 296 1.04 -7.03 -12.75
C LEU A 296 1.78 -6.56 -14.01
N PHE A 297 1.30 -6.91 -15.20
CA PHE A 297 1.86 -6.41 -16.46
C PHE A 297 1.76 -4.89 -16.57
N VAL A 298 0.61 -4.32 -16.22
CA VAL A 298 0.41 -2.86 -16.21
C VAL A 298 1.35 -2.19 -15.20
N TRP A 299 1.53 -2.77 -14.02
CA TRP A 299 2.44 -2.25 -12.99
C TRP A 299 3.88 -2.23 -13.50
N VAL A 300 4.37 -3.35 -14.05
CA VAL A 300 5.73 -3.45 -14.60
C VAL A 300 5.92 -2.51 -15.79
N GLY A 301 4.93 -2.42 -16.68
CA GLY A 301 4.97 -1.50 -17.83
C GLY A 301 5.02 -0.04 -17.39
N LEU A 302 4.21 0.36 -16.41
CA LEU A 302 4.21 1.71 -15.85
C LEU A 302 5.52 2.00 -15.12
N PHE A 303 6.04 1.05 -14.33
CA PHE A 303 7.33 1.17 -13.66
C PHE A 303 8.47 1.41 -14.67
N GLY A 304 8.54 0.60 -15.73
CA GLY A 304 9.56 0.72 -16.78
C GLY A 304 9.46 2.03 -17.54
N LEU A 305 8.26 2.39 -18.01
CA LEU A 305 8.03 3.64 -18.75
C LEU A 305 8.36 4.86 -17.89
N SER A 306 7.91 4.87 -16.64
CA SER A 306 8.15 5.98 -15.72
C SER A 306 9.61 6.13 -15.34
N SER A 307 10.35 5.01 -15.23
CA SER A 307 11.80 5.03 -14.99
C SER A 307 12.54 5.68 -16.16
N ILE A 308 12.15 5.36 -17.40
CA ILE A 308 12.72 5.99 -18.60
C ILE A 308 12.41 7.50 -18.61
N ILE A 309 11.15 7.88 -18.34
CA ILE A 309 10.74 9.29 -18.33
C ILE A 309 11.51 10.05 -17.24
N LEU A 310 11.58 9.55 -16.00
CA LEU A 310 12.32 10.23 -14.93
C LEU A 310 13.83 10.33 -15.24
N ALA A 311 14.43 9.31 -15.85
CA ALA A 311 15.83 9.38 -16.28
C ALA A 311 16.09 10.53 -17.28
N ILE A 312 15.11 10.88 -18.13
CA ILE A 312 15.21 12.04 -19.04
C ILE A 312 15.19 13.36 -18.27
N PHE A 313 14.35 13.47 -17.23
CA PHE A 313 14.24 14.70 -16.42
C PHE A 313 15.36 14.84 -15.39
N MET A 314 16.08 13.76 -15.08
CA MET A 314 17.12 13.68 -14.06
C MET A 314 18.39 13.00 -14.61
N PRO A 315 19.04 13.56 -15.65
CA PRO A 315 20.12 12.88 -16.37
C PRO A 315 21.42 12.69 -15.56
N GLY A 316 21.61 13.46 -14.48
CA GLY A 316 22.78 13.38 -13.61
C GLY A 316 22.65 12.37 -12.46
N GLU A 317 21.50 11.69 -12.35
CA GLU A 317 21.20 10.81 -11.23
C GLU A 317 21.55 9.35 -11.50
N THR A 318 21.76 8.58 -10.43
CA THR A 318 22.11 7.16 -10.55
C THR A 318 20.90 6.30 -10.91
N PHE A 319 21.16 5.16 -11.55
CA PHE A 319 20.12 4.16 -11.86
C PHE A 319 19.33 3.74 -10.61
N GLU A 320 20.03 3.55 -9.48
CA GLU A 320 19.42 3.26 -8.18
C GLU A 320 18.47 4.38 -7.74
N SER A 321 18.89 5.63 -7.81
CA SER A 321 18.07 6.78 -7.39
C SER A 321 16.81 6.88 -8.25
N VAL A 322 16.93 6.79 -9.58
CA VAL A 322 15.77 6.90 -10.49
C VAL A 322 14.78 5.76 -10.27
N THR A 323 15.26 4.51 -10.25
CA THR A 323 14.38 3.34 -10.12
C THR A 323 13.69 3.26 -8.77
N THR A 324 14.37 3.67 -7.69
CA THR A 324 13.80 3.64 -6.34
C THR A 324 12.86 4.79 -6.08
N VAL A 325 13.05 5.95 -6.71
CA VAL A 325 12.06 7.05 -6.72
C VAL A 325 10.77 6.61 -7.42
N VAL A 326 10.85 5.90 -8.55
CA VAL A 326 9.66 5.33 -9.20
C VAL A 326 9.00 4.27 -8.32
N ALA A 327 9.79 3.35 -7.75
CA ALA A 327 9.27 2.30 -6.87
C ALA A 327 8.56 2.90 -5.65
N SER A 328 9.18 3.89 -5.00
CA SER A 328 8.59 4.58 -3.86
C SER A 328 7.34 5.37 -4.25
N SER A 329 7.33 6.02 -5.41
CA SER A 329 6.16 6.78 -5.88
C SER A 329 4.98 5.84 -6.19
N LEU A 330 5.19 4.74 -6.90
CA LEU A 330 4.13 3.75 -7.17
C LEU A 330 3.72 2.97 -5.91
N GLY A 331 4.68 2.72 -5.01
CA GLY A 331 4.49 2.06 -3.72
C GLY A 331 3.80 2.93 -2.68
N ASN A 332 3.85 4.26 -2.85
CA ASN A 332 3.58 5.25 -1.81
C ASN A 332 4.39 5.00 -0.53
N THR A 333 5.64 4.55 -0.67
CA THR A 333 6.50 4.15 0.46
C THR A 333 7.21 5.33 1.13
N GLY A 334 7.32 6.47 0.43
CA GLY A 334 7.95 7.68 0.95
C GLY A 334 9.44 7.77 0.59
N PRO A 335 10.39 7.58 1.53
CA PRO A 335 11.81 7.70 1.22
C PRO A 335 12.29 6.67 0.17
N ALA A 336 13.23 7.04 -0.70
CA ALA A 336 13.80 6.16 -1.72
C ALA A 336 15.16 5.58 -1.27
N LEU A 337 16.00 5.14 -2.22
CA LEU A 337 17.41 4.81 -2.00
C LEU A 337 18.29 5.81 -2.78
N GLY A 338 19.62 5.75 -2.56
CA GLY A 338 20.57 6.67 -3.17
C GLY A 338 20.36 8.12 -2.72
N ASN A 339 20.38 9.06 -3.66
CA ASN A 339 20.34 10.50 -3.39
C ASN A 339 19.01 10.98 -2.79
N TYR A 340 17.96 10.15 -2.82
CA TYR A 340 16.62 10.46 -2.32
C TYR A 340 16.21 9.58 -1.13
N GLY A 341 17.22 9.11 -0.40
CA GLY A 341 17.10 8.33 0.84
C GLY A 341 16.48 9.08 2.03
N PRO A 342 16.40 8.43 3.20
CA PRO A 342 15.70 8.96 4.38
C PRO A 342 16.39 10.18 5.02
N SER A 343 17.67 10.39 4.72
CA SER A 343 18.43 11.57 5.17
C SER A 343 18.45 12.70 4.15
N ASN A 344 17.84 12.53 2.97
CA ASN A 344 17.86 13.50 1.88
C ASN A 344 16.45 13.96 1.54
N THR A 345 16.35 15.09 0.83
CA THR A 345 15.06 15.66 0.42
C THR A 345 14.85 15.53 -1.08
N TRP A 346 13.59 15.51 -1.51
CA TRP A 346 13.23 15.50 -2.94
C TRP A 346 13.19 16.92 -3.52
N ALA A 347 13.43 17.95 -2.72
CA ALA A 347 13.39 19.35 -3.14
C ALA A 347 14.40 19.69 -4.24
N GLY A 348 15.51 18.93 -4.34
CA GLY A 348 16.51 19.08 -5.40
C GLY A 348 16.08 18.55 -6.77
N MET A 349 14.94 17.84 -6.87
CA MET A 349 14.46 17.31 -8.14
C MET A 349 13.97 18.40 -9.09
N ASN A 350 14.10 18.15 -10.39
CA ASN A 350 13.51 19.00 -11.43
C ASN A 350 11.97 19.08 -11.26
N SER A 351 11.37 20.24 -11.47
CA SER A 351 9.91 20.45 -11.44
C SER A 351 9.13 19.43 -12.29
N GLY A 352 9.67 19.02 -13.44
CA GLY A 352 9.08 17.97 -14.28
C GLY A 352 9.06 16.60 -13.56
N ALA A 353 10.14 16.25 -12.89
CA ALA A 353 10.23 15.01 -12.11
C ALA A 353 9.30 15.03 -10.89
N LEU A 354 9.16 16.17 -10.20
CA LEU A 354 8.20 16.34 -9.09
C LEU A 354 6.74 16.17 -9.56
N LEU A 355 6.40 16.67 -10.75
CA LEU A 355 5.06 16.49 -11.32
C LEU A 355 4.80 15.01 -11.65
N ILE A 356 5.77 14.36 -12.30
CA ILE A 356 5.65 12.94 -12.67
C ILE A 356 5.52 12.06 -11.42
N THR A 357 6.38 12.24 -10.42
CA THR A 357 6.31 11.48 -9.15
C THR A 357 4.97 11.69 -8.44
N SER A 358 4.43 12.92 -8.44
CA SER A 358 3.09 13.21 -7.90
C SER A 358 1.98 12.43 -8.62
N VAL A 359 2.05 12.34 -9.95
CA VAL A 359 1.11 11.56 -10.76
C VAL A 359 1.27 10.05 -10.49
N LEU A 360 2.50 9.56 -10.31
CA LEU A 360 2.77 8.16 -9.97
C LEU A 360 2.23 7.78 -8.59
N MET A 361 2.36 8.64 -7.59
CA MET A 361 1.76 8.45 -6.26
C MET A 361 0.25 8.32 -6.35
N TRP A 362 -0.39 9.15 -7.19
CA TRP A 362 -1.83 9.06 -7.44
C TRP A 362 -2.23 7.73 -8.09
N PHE A 363 -1.48 7.27 -9.10
CA PHE A 363 -1.66 5.95 -9.71
C PHE A 363 -1.49 4.81 -8.70
N GLY A 364 -0.43 4.87 -7.88
CA GLY A 364 -0.16 3.89 -6.85
C GLY A 364 -1.29 3.81 -5.82
N ARG A 365 -1.90 4.95 -5.49
CA ARG A 365 -2.92 5.05 -4.45
C ARG A 365 -4.33 4.65 -4.92
N LEU A 366 -4.68 4.91 -6.17
CA LEU A 366 -5.99 4.55 -6.73
C LEU A 366 -6.13 3.08 -7.13
N GLU A 367 -5.09 2.26 -6.96
CA GLU A 367 -4.96 0.93 -7.56
C GLU A 367 -4.93 1.01 -9.10
N LEU A 368 -3.76 0.71 -9.69
CA LEU A 368 -3.41 0.99 -11.08
C LEU A 368 -4.48 0.73 -12.14
N LEU A 369 -5.21 -0.39 -12.07
CA LEU A 369 -6.21 -0.73 -13.09
C LEU A 369 -7.35 0.29 -13.13
N THR A 370 -7.78 0.82 -11.99
CA THR A 370 -8.90 1.77 -11.90
C THR A 370 -8.51 3.10 -12.56
N ALA A 371 -7.28 3.56 -12.28
CA ALA A 371 -6.72 4.78 -12.82
C ALA A 371 -6.45 4.65 -14.33
N VAL A 372 -5.97 3.48 -14.79
CA VAL A 372 -5.79 3.21 -16.23
C VAL A 372 -7.15 3.14 -16.96
N ILE A 373 -8.18 2.53 -16.34
CA ILE A 373 -9.54 2.50 -16.90
C ILE A 373 -10.10 3.92 -17.07
N LEU A 374 -9.88 4.82 -16.11
CA LEU A 374 -10.32 6.22 -16.21
C LEU A 374 -9.70 6.97 -17.40
N ILE A 375 -8.47 6.62 -17.78
CA ILE A 375 -7.78 7.24 -18.92
C ILE A 375 -8.16 6.54 -20.24
N HIS A 376 -8.58 5.27 -20.17
CA HIS A 376 -8.88 4.50 -21.36
C HIS A 376 -10.07 5.10 -22.13
N PRO A 377 -9.91 5.51 -23.41
CA PRO A 377 -10.95 6.21 -24.17
C PRO A 377 -12.27 5.43 -24.31
N HIS A 378 -12.20 4.10 -24.29
CA HIS A 378 -13.39 3.25 -24.40
C HIS A 378 -14.31 3.35 -23.18
N THR A 379 -13.77 3.71 -22.00
CA THR A 379 -14.55 3.92 -20.77
C THR A 379 -15.56 5.06 -20.91
N TRP A 380 -15.21 6.08 -21.71
CA TRP A 380 -16.05 7.25 -21.95
C TRP A 380 -16.90 7.12 -23.20
N ARG A 381 -16.68 6.08 -24.00
CA ARG A 381 -17.51 5.80 -25.17
C ARG A 381 -18.84 5.27 -24.66
N ARG A 382 -19.96 5.89 -25.09
CA ARG A 382 -21.30 5.38 -24.78
C ARG A 382 -21.34 3.90 -25.19
N GLU A 383 -21.67 3.02 -24.24
CA GLU A 383 -22.14 1.68 -24.59
C GLU A 383 -23.34 1.87 -25.51
N GLU A 384 -23.16 1.57 -26.80
CA GLU A 384 -24.29 1.13 -27.60
C GLU A 384 -24.75 -0.15 -26.94
N LYS A 385 -25.73 -0.01 -26.03
CA LYS A 385 -26.50 -1.16 -25.54
C LYS A 385 -27.04 -1.82 -26.79
N VAL A 386 -26.40 -2.89 -27.23
CA VAL A 386 -26.91 -3.73 -28.29
C VAL A 386 -28.26 -4.19 -27.79
N GLN A 387 -29.30 -3.56 -28.33
CA GLN A 387 -30.69 -3.76 -27.97
C GLN A 387 -31.19 -5.12 -28.52
N SER A 388 -30.30 -6.08 -28.80
CA SER A 388 -30.63 -7.26 -29.60
C SER A 388 -31.62 -8.16 -28.91
N ASP A 389 -31.49 -8.40 -27.60
CA ASP A 389 -32.25 -9.50 -27.02
C ASP A 389 -33.67 -9.07 -26.63
N ARG A 390 -33.84 -7.87 -26.07
CA ARG A 390 -35.19 -7.38 -25.73
C ARG A 390 -36.00 -6.94 -26.95
N ALA A 391 -35.37 -6.37 -27.97
CA ALA A 391 -36.06 -6.01 -29.20
C ALA A 391 -36.40 -7.25 -30.04
N ALA A 392 -35.49 -8.24 -30.12
CA ALA A 392 -35.79 -9.51 -30.79
C ALA A 392 -36.89 -10.29 -30.06
N ILE A 393 -36.86 -10.37 -28.72
CA ILE A 393 -37.92 -11.03 -27.94
C ILE A 393 -39.26 -10.29 -28.08
N ALA A 394 -39.25 -8.95 -28.08
CA ALA A 394 -40.48 -8.16 -28.28
C ALA A 394 -41.04 -8.32 -29.71
N LEU A 395 -40.17 -8.43 -30.72
CA LEU A 395 -40.56 -8.67 -32.11
C LEU A 395 -41.08 -10.11 -32.30
N PHE A 396 -40.43 -11.10 -31.69
CA PHE A 396 -40.87 -12.49 -31.70
C PHE A 396 -42.24 -12.65 -31.02
N ARG A 397 -42.46 -11.97 -29.89
CA ARG A 397 -43.75 -11.99 -29.18
C ARG A 397 -44.86 -11.34 -30.01
N ARG A 398 -44.57 -10.27 -30.76
CA ARG A 398 -45.55 -9.66 -31.68
C ARG A 398 -45.92 -10.57 -32.85
N ILE A 399 -44.94 -11.31 -33.40
CA ILE A 399 -45.21 -12.25 -34.51
C ILE A 399 -46.11 -13.40 -34.03
N MET A 400 -45.86 -13.96 -32.84
CA MET A 400 -46.74 -15.02 -32.31
C MET A 400 -48.14 -14.51 -31.92
N ASP A 401 -48.25 -13.30 -31.37
CA ASP A 401 -49.56 -12.71 -31.02
C ASP A 401 -50.43 -12.38 -32.25
N ASP A 402 -49.83 -12.25 -33.44
CA ASP A 402 -50.54 -12.05 -34.72
C ASP A 402 -50.89 -13.38 -35.42
N GLU A 403 -50.11 -14.46 -35.23
CA GLU A 403 -50.47 -15.81 -35.71
C GLU A 403 -51.65 -16.42 -34.94
N ASP A 404 -51.84 -16.07 -33.67
CA ASP A 404 -52.99 -16.53 -32.86
C ASP A 404 -54.33 -15.80 -33.20
N LYS A 405 -54.32 -14.88 -34.18
CA LYS A 405 -55.49 -14.06 -34.57
C LYS A 405 -56.02 -14.31 -35.99
N GLU A 406 -55.41 -15.21 -36.76
CA GLU A 406 -55.99 -15.79 -37.98
C GLU A 406 -56.58 -17.16 -37.68
#